data_AF-F9CV86-F1
#
_entry.id   AF-F9CV86-F1
#
_cell.length_a   1.000
_cell.length_b   1.000
_cell.length_c   1.000
_cell.angle_alpha   90.00
_cell.angle_beta   90.00
_cell.angle_gamma   90.00
#
_symmetry.space_group_name_H-M   'P 1'
#
loop_
_entity.id
_entity.type
_entity.pdbx_description
1 polymer ?
#
loop_
_entity_poly.entity_id
_entity_poly.type
_entity_poly.pdbx_seq_one_letter_code
_entity_poly.pdbx_strand_id
1 'polypeptide(L)'
;MFAIASFTGLDIADIDAATVAVQPEKFVFVEKISTTAIFSFRDGTEMVPIQLFSQSGGFGTTTLNQDDDPRAPSGVTGRAKPAFTMEKIAGGTPLLYQAADQAQKNALNAGMEYPFKFFDVEVLVAAGGDVVRSFKYKDCQITNYVLVSRADNEEGYTGKGFAVVDQYAFECSGYTPGNPAMDAMKKTEHAKTISSSDLKSTSSWEHGFYQK
;
A
#
# COMPACT_ATOMS: atom_id res chain seq x y z
N MET A 1 -9.89 -20.16 33.30
CA MET A 1 -9.01 -20.72 32.24
C MET A 1 -9.23 -19.89 30.99
N PHE A 2 -8.25 -19.08 30.60
CA PHE A 2 -8.28 -18.35 29.32
C PHE A 2 -7.45 -19.16 28.32
N ALA A 3 -8.08 -19.61 27.23
CA ALA A 3 -7.40 -20.32 26.16
C ALA A 3 -6.71 -19.31 25.24
N ILE A 4 -5.38 -19.38 25.18
CA ILE A 4 -4.58 -18.69 24.17
C ILE A 4 -4.58 -19.61 22.94
N ALA A 5 -5.30 -19.23 21.89
CA ALA A 5 -5.19 -19.87 20.60
C ALA A 5 -3.94 -19.33 19.89
N SER A 6 -2.89 -20.14 19.84
CA SER A 6 -1.72 -19.89 19.00
C SER A 6 -2.07 -20.26 17.56
N PHE A 7 -2.12 -19.28 16.66
CA PHE A 7 -2.23 -19.53 15.22
C PHE A 7 -0.82 -19.57 14.63
N THR A 8 -0.33 -20.77 14.35
CA THR A 8 0.87 -21.01 13.54
C THR A 8 0.48 -21.11 12.07
N GLY A 9 1.12 -20.30 11.22
CA GLY A 9 1.12 -20.48 9.77
C GLY A 9 -0.08 -19.89 9.05
N LEU A 10 -0.01 -18.60 8.70
CA LEU A 10 -0.80 -18.01 7.64
C LEU A 10 0.15 -17.71 6.48
N ASP A 11 0.16 -18.58 5.48
CA ASP A 11 0.70 -18.26 4.17
C ASP A 11 -0.18 -17.15 3.56
N ILE A 12 0.48 -16.13 3.01
CA ILE A 12 -0.08 -14.83 2.57
C ILE A 12 -1.07 -14.95 1.38
N ALA A 13 -1.38 -16.17 0.93
CA ALA A 13 -2.24 -16.42 -0.23
C ALA A 13 -3.75 -16.52 0.10
N ASP A 14 -4.14 -16.79 1.34
CA ASP A 14 -5.54 -17.10 1.72
C ASP A 14 -6.12 -16.12 2.76
N ILE A 15 -6.01 -14.81 2.51
CA ILE A 15 -6.82 -13.85 3.26
C ILE A 15 -8.22 -13.85 2.64
N ASP A 16 -9.14 -14.60 3.24
CA ASP A 16 -10.57 -14.58 2.92
C ASP A 16 -11.14 -13.18 3.18
N ALA A 17 -11.78 -12.58 2.17
CA ALA A 17 -12.37 -11.25 2.21
C ALA A 17 -13.41 -11.09 3.33
N ALA A 18 -13.99 -12.20 3.81
CA ALA A 18 -14.86 -12.21 5.00
C ALA A 18 -14.14 -11.74 6.27
N THR A 19 -12.83 -11.96 6.39
CA THR A 19 -12.02 -11.49 7.54
C THR A 19 -11.50 -10.06 7.37
N VAL A 20 -11.46 -9.55 6.13
CA VAL A 20 -11.04 -8.17 5.79
C VAL A 20 -12.16 -7.15 6.00
N ALA A 21 -13.41 -7.61 6.20
CA ALA A 21 -14.60 -6.78 6.10
C ALA A 21 -15.49 -6.73 7.37
N VAL A 22 -14.95 -6.98 8.58
CA VAL A 22 -15.73 -6.72 9.80
C VAL A 22 -15.65 -5.24 10.16
N GLN A 23 -16.47 -4.42 9.48
CA GLN A 23 -16.70 -3.01 9.78
C GLN A 23 -17.90 -2.89 10.74
N PRO A 24 -17.91 -1.93 11.70
CA PRO A 24 -19.05 -1.73 12.57
C PRO A 24 -20.30 -1.35 11.74
N GLU A 25 -21.45 -1.94 12.06
CA GLU A 25 -22.74 -1.87 11.33
C GLU A 25 -23.29 -0.46 11.04
N LYS A 26 -22.63 0.60 11.50
CA LYS A 26 -23.14 1.98 11.50
C LYS A 26 -22.76 2.81 10.26
N PHE A 27 -21.99 2.27 9.32
CA PHE A 27 -21.59 3.00 8.11
C PHE A 27 -22.22 2.40 6.85
N VAL A 28 -23.03 3.20 6.15
CA VAL A 28 -23.57 2.85 4.82
C VAL A 28 -22.62 3.40 3.77
N PHE A 29 -21.70 2.55 3.31
CA PHE A 29 -20.88 2.88 2.14
C PHE A 29 -21.73 2.70 0.88
N VAL A 30 -21.67 3.68 -0.03
CA VAL A 30 -22.24 3.56 -1.38
C VAL A 30 -21.61 2.33 -2.03
N GLU A 31 -22.45 1.44 -2.59
CA GLU A 31 -22.03 0.19 -3.26
C GLU A 31 -21.31 -0.85 -2.39
N LYS A 32 -21.40 -0.77 -1.05
CA LYS A 32 -20.70 -1.69 -0.12
C LYS A 32 -19.18 -1.74 -0.37
N ILE A 33 -18.60 -0.59 -0.72
CA ILE A 33 -17.15 -0.47 -0.87
C ILE A 33 -16.54 -0.33 0.52
N SER A 34 -15.65 -1.24 0.89
CA SER A 34 -14.86 -1.18 2.13
C SER A 34 -13.39 -1.09 1.78
N THR A 35 -12.67 -0.29 2.56
CA THR A 35 -11.22 -0.17 2.40
C THR A 35 -10.53 -0.60 3.69
N THR A 36 -9.54 -1.46 3.57
CA THR A 36 -8.77 -1.99 4.69
C THR A 36 -7.28 -1.85 4.37
N ALA A 37 -6.52 -1.28 5.30
CA ALA A 37 -5.07 -1.19 5.22
C ALA A 37 -4.44 -2.28 6.08
N ILE A 38 -3.44 -2.97 5.53
CA ILE A 38 -2.62 -3.94 6.25
C ILE A 38 -1.23 -3.34 6.36
N PHE A 39 -0.80 -3.08 7.60
CA PHE A 39 0.52 -2.60 7.92
C PHE A 39 1.42 -3.76 8.29
N SER A 40 2.56 -3.89 7.63
CA SER A 40 3.54 -4.94 7.89
C SER A 40 4.79 -4.30 8.48
N PHE A 41 4.89 -4.32 9.80
CA PHE A 41 6.05 -3.88 10.56
C PHE A 41 7.01 -5.05 10.81
N ARG A 42 8.24 -4.76 11.26
CA ARG A 42 9.21 -5.80 11.65
C ARG A 42 8.70 -6.67 12.82
N ASP A 43 7.95 -6.07 13.73
CA ASP A 43 7.47 -6.71 14.97
C ASP A 43 6.08 -7.36 14.84
N GLY A 44 5.41 -7.19 13.69
CA GLY A 44 4.09 -7.77 13.46
C GLY A 44 3.31 -7.07 12.35
N THR A 45 2.15 -7.65 12.02
CA THR A 45 1.20 -7.09 11.07
C THR A 45 -0.02 -6.53 11.78
N GLU A 46 -0.55 -5.40 11.30
CA GLU A 46 -1.74 -4.75 11.85
C GLU A 46 -2.75 -4.47 10.74
N MET A 47 -3.96 -5.02 10.88
CA MET A 47 -5.05 -4.79 9.95
C MET A 47 -5.95 -3.67 10.48
N VAL A 48 -6.13 -2.64 9.66
CA VAL A 48 -6.81 -1.42 10.06
C VAL A 48 -7.94 -1.10 9.07
N PRO A 49 -9.19 -1.07 9.53
CA PRO A 49 -10.29 -0.56 8.72
C PRO A 49 -10.13 0.95 8.53
N ILE A 50 -10.13 1.42 7.28
CA ILE A 50 -9.99 2.86 6.97
C ILE A 50 -11.28 3.43 6.39
N GLN A 51 -11.65 4.63 6.84
CA GLN A 51 -12.89 5.30 6.40
C GLN A 51 -12.63 6.17 5.18
N LEU A 52 -11.45 6.79 5.10
CA LEU A 52 -11.05 7.60 3.95
C LEU A 52 -9.64 7.23 3.52
N PHE A 53 -9.46 7.09 2.21
CA PHE A 53 -8.18 6.85 1.58
C PHE A 53 -8.01 7.80 0.41
N SER A 54 -6.89 8.51 0.37
CA SER A 54 -6.56 9.45 -0.71
C SER A 54 -5.08 9.34 -1.05
N GLN A 55 -4.76 9.17 -2.33
CA GLN A 55 -3.39 9.17 -2.82
C GLN A 55 -2.95 10.62 -3.06
N SER A 56 -1.99 11.12 -2.29
CA SER A 56 -1.48 12.49 -2.39
C SER A 56 -0.32 12.61 -3.37
N GLY A 57 0.43 11.52 -3.60
CA GLY A 57 1.54 11.42 -4.55
C GLY A 57 1.52 10.08 -5.27
N GLY A 58 1.55 10.10 -6.60
CA GLY A 58 1.45 8.90 -7.45
C GLY A 58 2.57 8.79 -8.49
N PHE A 59 2.23 8.29 -9.68
CA PHE A 59 3.11 8.08 -10.85
C PHE A 59 3.66 9.37 -11.50
N GLY A 60 3.97 10.41 -10.72
CA GLY A 60 4.60 11.63 -11.22
C GLY A 60 6.09 11.42 -11.47
N THR A 61 6.65 12.14 -12.44
CA THR A 61 8.09 12.40 -12.50
C THR A 61 8.36 13.71 -11.80
N THR A 62 9.17 13.71 -10.75
CA THR A 62 9.66 14.94 -10.12
C THR A 62 10.96 15.34 -10.79
N THR A 63 11.04 16.58 -11.28
CA THR A 63 12.33 17.18 -11.63
C THR A 63 13.11 17.33 -10.34
N LEU A 64 14.17 16.54 -10.15
CA LEU A 64 15.08 16.72 -9.02
C LEU A 64 15.87 18.00 -9.31
N ASN A 65 15.63 19.05 -8.54
CA ASN A 65 16.52 20.19 -8.54
C ASN A 65 17.74 19.86 -7.68
N GLN A 66 18.87 20.53 -7.92
CA GLN A 66 20.12 20.36 -7.15
C GLN A 66 19.91 20.58 -5.63
N ASP A 67 18.83 21.27 -5.24
CA ASP A 67 18.44 21.52 -3.85
C ASP A 67 17.88 20.27 -3.15
N ASP A 68 17.32 19.31 -3.89
CA ASP A 68 16.73 18.08 -3.35
C ASP A 68 17.77 16.94 -3.19
N ASP A 69 18.85 16.96 -3.98
CA ASP A 69 19.99 16.04 -3.86
C ASP A 69 21.28 16.74 -4.35
N PRO A 70 22.29 16.98 -3.49
CA PRO A 70 23.54 17.62 -3.86
C PRO A 70 24.34 16.86 -4.94
N ARG A 71 24.02 15.58 -5.16
CA ARG A 71 24.67 14.71 -6.14
C ARG A 71 23.85 14.56 -7.44
N ALA A 72 22.64 15.10 -7.51
CA ALA A 72 21.84 15.05 -8.73
C ALA A 72 22.40 16.04 -9.78
N PRO A 73 22.68 15.59 -11.01
CA PRO A 73 22.89 16.51 -12.13
C PRO A 73 21.63 17.36 -12.30
N SER A 74 21.78 18.68 -12.41
CA SER A 74 20.68 19.59 -12.75
C SER A 74 19.91 19.05 -13.97
N GLY A 75 18.67 18.59 -13.75
CA GLY A 75 17.79 18.08 -14.82
C GLY A 75 17.50 16.56 -14.84
N VAL A 76 17.82 15.78 -13.80
CA VAL A 76 17.38 14.37 -13.73
C VAL A 76 15.91 14.26 -13.31
N THR A 77 15.08 13.67 -14.16
CA THR A 77 13.70 13.26 -13.83
C THR A 77 13.74 12.09 -12.85
N GLY A 78 13.58 12.36 -11.56
CA GLY A 78 13.36 11.34 -10.54
C GLY A 78 11.92 10.81 -10.61
N ARG A 79 11.70 9.58 -10.11
CA ARG A 79 10.34 9.12 -9.84
C ARG A 79 9.85 9.84 -8.58
N ALA A 80 8.66 10.43 -8.64
CA ALA A 80 8.02 10.97 -7.45
C ALA A 80 7.85 9.85 -6.43
N LYS A 81 8.10 10.16 -5.16
CA LYS A 81 7.83 9.21 -4.09
C LYS A 81 6.32 9.04 -3.93
N PRO A 82 5.79 7.81 -3.97
CA PRO A 82 4.38 7.56 -3.71
C PRO A 82 4.03 8.02 -2.29
N ALA A 83 2.95 8.77 -2.17
CA ALA A 83 2.46 9.28 -0.91
C ALA A 83 0.94 9.13 -0.83
N PHE A 84 0.43 8.84 0.36
CA PHE A 84 -1.00 8.74 0.58
C PHE A 84 -1.37 9.23 1.97
N THR A 85 -2.62 9.65 2.09
CA THR A 85 -3.25 10.02 3.36
C THR A 85 -4.40 9.10 3.63
N MET A 86 -4.58 8.73 4.89
CA MET A 86 -5.76 7.98 5.31
C MET A 86 -6.38 8.61 6.54
N GLU A 87 -7.68 8.43 6.67
CA GLU A 87 -8.41 8.73 7.88
C GLU A 87 -9.01 7.45 8.45
N LYS A 88 -8.81 7.26 9.75
CA LYS A 88 -9.43 6.19 10.51
C LYS A 88 -10.13 6.72 11.76
N ILE A 89 -11.15 6.02 12.25
CA ILE A 89 -11.71 6.31 13.57
C ILE A 89 -10.66 5.97 14.63
N ALA A 90 -10.51 6.86 15.63
CA ALA A 90 -9.63 6.63 16.76
C ALA A 90 -10.02 5.33 17.47
N GLY A 91 -9.06 4.41 17.56
CA GLY A 91 -9.31 3.04 18.00
C GLY A 91 -8.03 2.32 18.40
N GLY A 92 -8.14 1.05 18.80
CA GLY A 92 -7.01 0.26 19.31
C GLY A 92 -6.06 -0.21 18.22
N THR A 93 -5.19 0.69 17.74
CA THR A 93 -4.13 0.39 16.77
C THR A 93 -2.73 0.66 17.36
N PRO A 94 -2.24 -0.19 18.28
CA PRO A 94 -1.03 0.10 19.06
C PRO A 94 0.24 0.19 18.21
N LEU A 95 0.38 -0.62 17.15
CA LEU A 95 1.60 -0.63 16.34
C LEU A 95 1.70 0.65 15.50
N LEU A 96 0.59 1.08 14.91
CA LEU A 96 0.54 2.33 14.17
C LEU A 96 0.80 3.56 15.05
N TYR A 97 0.26 3.61 16.28
CA TYR A 97 0.58 4.69 17.21
C TYR A 97 2.05 4.66 17.64
N GLN A 98 2.61 3.48 17.90
CA GLN A 98 4.02 3.35 18.24
C GLN A 98 4.92 3.84 17.10
N ALA A 99 4.56 3.53 15.84
CA ALA A 99 5.27 4.01 14.67
C ALA A 99 5.19 5.55 14.56
N ALA A 100 4.02 6.16 14.82
CA ALA A 100 3.84 7.61 14.81
C ALA A 100 4.65 8.30 15.91
N ASP A 101 4.62 7.75 17.13
CA ASP A 101 5.39 8.27 18.27
C ASP A 101 6.90 8.20 18.01
N GLN A 102 7.38 7.12 17.40
CA GLN A 102 8.80 6.97 17.05
C GLN A 102 9.19 7.90 15.91
N ALA A 103 8.33 8.08 14.91
CA ALA A 103 8.55 9.05 13.84
C ALA A 103 8.71 10.47 14.40
N GLN A 104 7.84 10.85 15.34
CA GLN A 104 7.91 12.17 15.98
C GLN A 104 9.16 12.32 16.87
N LYS A 105 9.49 11.31 17.69
CA LYS A 105 10.70 11.34 18.55
C LYS A 105 11.98 11.47 17.74
N ASN A 106 12.01 10.87 16.55
CA ASN A 106 13.18 10.86 15.68
C ASN A 106 13.11 11.89 14.53
N ALA A 107 12.09 12.76 14.50
CA ALA A 107 11.90 13.74 13.43
C ALA A 107 13.10 14.70 13.27
N LEU A 108 13.76 15.05 14.39
CA LEU A 108 14.96 15.89 14.38
C LEU A 108 16.25 15.11 14.06
N ASN A 109 16.21 13.78 14.11
CA ASN A 109 17.37 12.90 13.97
C ASN A 109 17.20 11.99 12.74
N ALA A 110 17.07 12.60 11.57
CA ALA A 110 16.83 11.91 10.29
C ALA A 110 17.85 10.80 9.96
N GLY A 111 19.07 10.89 10.52
CA GLY A 111 20.16 9.92 10.32
C GLY A 111 20.09 8.65 11.16
N MET A 112 19.23 8.58 12.18
CA MET A 112 19.12 7.38 13.02
C MET A 112 18.15 6.38 12.38
N GLU A 113 18.58 5.12 12.28
CA GLU A 113 17.69 4.00 11.93
C GLU A 113 16.97 3.54 13.20
N TYR A 114 15.64 3.40 13.13
CA TYR A 114 14.83 2.91 14.24
C TYR A 114 13.83 1.84 13.74
N PRO A 115 13.36 0.94 14.61
CA PRO A 115 12.69 -0.29 14.19
C PRO A 115 11.42 -0.09 13.35
N PHE A 116 10.70 1.02 13.57
CA PHE A 116 9.46 1.37 12.87
C PHE A 116 9.64 2.49 11.84
N LYS A 117 10.87 2.75 11.38
CA LYS A 117 11.14 3.81 10.41
C LYS A 117 10.54 3.50 9.04
N PHE A 118 10.73 2.27 8.58
CA PHE A 118 10.23 1.79 7.30
C PHE A 118 9.38 0.54 7.51
N PHE A 119 8.20 0.52 6.89
CA PHE A 119 7.27 -0.60 6.93
C PHE A 119 6.50 -0.70 5.60
N ASP A 120 5.97 -1.87 5.30
CA ASP A 120 5.19 -2.07 4.08
C ASP A 120 3.69 -1.87 4.38
N VAL A 121 2.96 -1.32 3.40
CA VAL A 121 1.51 -1.09 3.53
C VAL A 121 0.78 -1.66 2.33
N GLU A 122 -0.23 -2.47 2.58
CA GLU A 122 -1.14 -2.96 1.56
C GLU A 122 -2.55 -2.41 1.79
N VAL A 123 -3.05 -1.61 0.86
CA VAL A 123 -4.42 -1.08 0.91
C VAL A 123 -5.29 -1.91 -0.01
N LEU A 124 -6.30 -2.56 0.56
CA LEU A 124 -7.28 -3.39 -0.12
C LEU A 124 -8.59 -2.62 -0.24
N VAL A 125 -9.08 -2.47 -1.47
CA VAL A 125 -10.39 -1.91 -1.79
C VAL A 125 -11.29 -3.07 -2.21
N ALA A 126 -12.25 -3.42 -1.37
CA ALA A 126 -13.23 -4.45 -1.64
C ALA A 126 -14.59 -3.84 -1.96
N ALA A 127 -15.33 -4.42 -2.90
CA ALA A 127 -16.71 -4.06 -3.19
C ALA A 127 -17.56 -5.33 -3.22
N GLY A 128 -18.64 -5.36 -2.44
CA GLY A 128 -19.55 -6.51 -2.43
C GLY A 128 -18.95 -7.82 -1.91
N GLY A 129 -17.80 -7.78 -1.25
CA GLY A 129 -17.09 -8.96 -0.74
C GLY A 129 -15.86 -9.37 -1.57
N ASP A 130 -15.69 -8.82 -2.78
CA ASP A 130 -14.54 -9.12 -3.62
C ASP A 130 -13.53 -7.97 -3.61
N VAL A 131 -12.23 -8.27 -3.57
CA VAL A 131 -11.18 -7.26 -3.71
C VAL A 131 -11.16 -6.76 -5.15
N VAL A 132 -11.50 -5.50 -5.37
CA VAL A 132 -11.53 -4.88 -6.71
C VAL A 132 -10.16 -4.30 -7.07
N ARG A 133 -9.46 -3.74 -6.09
CA ARG A 133 -8.12 -3.16 -6.24
C ARG A 133 -7.29 -3.40 -4.99
N SER A 134 -6.00 -3.61 -5.18
CA SER A 134 -5.02 -3.60 -4.10
C SER A 134 -3.89 -2.64 -4.43
N PHE A 135 -3.34 -2.00 -3.41
CA PHE A 135 -2.22 -1.07 -3.55
C PHE A 135 -1.14 -1.47 -2.58
N LYS A 136 -0.01 -1.97 -3.10
CA LYS A 136 1.14 -2.39 -2.30
C LYS A 136 2.18 -1.28 -2.30
N TYR A 137 2.40 -0.68 -1.15
CA TYR A 137 3.44 0.29 -0.91
C TYR A 137 4.59 -0.35 -0.15
N LYS A 138 5.81 0.03 -0.49
CA LYS A 138 7.03 -0.48 0.12
C LYS A 138 7.87 0.61 0.75
N ASP A 139 8.51 0.26 1.87
CA ASP A 139 9.39 1.15 2.63
C ASP A 139 8.72 2.51 2.93
N CYS A 140 7.54 2.44 3.54
CA CYS A 140 6.75 3.59 3.97
C CYS A 140 7.22 4.12 5.32
N GLN A 141 7.16 5.44 5.45
CA GLN A 141 7.35 6.16 6.71
C GLN A 141 6.17 7.10 6.96
N ILE A 142 5.88 7.38 8.23
CA ILE A 142 4.86 8.35 8.64
C ILE A 142 5.46 9.74 8.55
N THR A 143 4.85 10.62 7.74
CA THR A 143 5.26 12.02 7.60
C THR A 143 4.45 12.95 8.49
N ASN A 144 3.18 12.61 8.74
CA ASN A 144 2.32 13.40 9.60
C ASN A 144 1.27 12.52 10.29
N TYR A 145 0.91 12.91 11.51
CA TYR A 145 -0.18 12.34 12.29
C TYR A 145 -0.94 13.45 13.01
N VAL A 146 -2.26 13.51 12.82
CA VAL A 146 -3.12 14.52 13.44
C VAL A 146 -4.41 13.86 13.94
N LEU A 147 -4.79 14.17 15.19
CA LEU A 147 -6.07 13.77 15.76
C LEU A 147 -7.09 14.91 15.61
N VAL A 148 -8.17 14.67 14.87
CA VAL A 148 -9.20 15.68 14.60
C VAL A 148 -10.56 15.16 15.04
N SER A 149 -11.29 15.96 15.81
CA SER A 149 -12.72 15.72 16.07
C SER A 149 -13.54 16.25 14.90
N ARG A 150 -14.20 15.37 14.16
CA ARG A 150 -15.18 15.73 13.13
C ARG A 150 -16.56 15.88 13.79
N ALA A 151 -17.15 17.05 13.59
CA ALA A 151 -18.55 17.34 13.93
C ALA A 151 -19.35 17.47 12.63
N ASP A 152 -20.62 17.07 12.66
CA ASP A 152 -21.54 17.34 11.55
C ASP A 152 -21.78 18.86 11.47
N ASN A 153 -21.64 19.43 10.26
CA ASN A 153 -21.75 20.86 10.02
C ASN A 153 -23.17 21.40 10.29
N GLU A 154 -24.18 20.52 10.31
CA GLU A 154 -25.57 20.95 10.50
C GLU A 154 -26.03 20.89 11.97
N GLU A 155 -25.47 20.02 12.84
CA GLU A 155 -26.11 19.72 14.15
C GLU A 155 -25.14 19.22 15.26
N GLY A 156 -23.93 19.79 15.36
CA GLY A 156 -22.93 19.35 16.35
C GLY A 156 -23.37 19.38 17.83
N TYR A 157 -24.42 20.11 18.19
CA TYR A 157 -24.97 20.16 19.57
C TYR A 157 -26.33 19.46 19.74
N THR A 158 -26.95 19.00 18.65
CA THR A 158 -28.32 18.44 18.63
C THR A 158 -28.32 16.90 18.52
N GLY A 159 -27.35 16.24 19.15
CA GLY A 159 -27.40 14.80 19.42
C GLY A 159 -26.81 13.89 18.35
N LYS A 160 -26.27 14.44 17.25
CA LYS A 160 -25.41 13.70 16.32
C LYS A 160 -23.97 13.78 16.85
N GLY A 161 -23.50 12.67 17.43
CA GLY A 161 -22.24 12.63 18.19
C GLY A 161 -20.99 13.02 17.41
N PHE A 162 -19.93 13.38 18.13
CA PHE A 162 -18.62 13.70 17.58
C PHE A 162 -17.85 12.43 17.22
N ALA A 163 -17.25 12.39 16.03
CA ALA A 163 -16.33 11.32 15.66
C ALA A 163 -14.89 11.83 15.83
N VAL A 164 -14.12 11.16 16.68
CA VAL A 164 -12.68 11.41 16.78
C VAL A 164 -11.99 10.56 15.71
N VAL A 165 -11.26 11.24 14.81
CA VAL A 165 -10.65 10.65 13.63
C VAL A 165 -9.14 10.90 13.68
N ASP A 166 -8.38 9.84 13.49
CA ASP A 166 -6.96 9.89 13.23
C ASP A 166 -6.70 10.13 11.75
N GLN A 167 -5.90 11.15 11.43
CA GLN A 167 -5.42 11.42 10.08
C GLN A 167 -3.93 11.11 10.01
N TYR A 168 -3.56 10.23 9.09
CA TYR A 168 -2.16 9.88 8.84
C TYR A 168 -1.76 10.28 7.43
N ALA A 169 -0.53 10.76 7.27
CA ALA A 169 0.13 10.93 5.99
C ALA A 169 1.38 10.05 5.94
N PHE A 170 1.54 9.37 4.81
CA PHE A 170 2.64 8.45 4.56
C PHE A 170 3.39 8.84 3.29
N GLU A 171 4.70 8.61 3.32
CA GLU A 171 5.57 8.68 2.15
C GLU A 171 6.29 7.34 2.01
N CYS A 172 6.28 6.76 0.83
CA CYS A 172 6.84 5.45 0.54
C CYS A 172 7.83 5.52 -0.60
N SER A 173 8.72 4.52 -0.68
CA SER A 173 9.73 4.46 -1.76
C SER A 173 9.25 3.62 -2.94
N GLY A 174 8.41 2.62 -2.70
CA GLY A 174 7.88 1.72 -3.73
C GLY A 174 6.36 1.72 -3.79
N TYR A 175 5.83 1.46 -4.99
CA TYR A 175 4.40 1.32 -5.24
C TYR A 175 4.12 0.32 -6.37
N THR A 176 3.21 -0.62 -6.11
CA THR A 176 2.73 -1.61 -7.06
C THR A 176 1.20 -1.70 -6.97
N PRO A 177 0.45 -1.28 -8.00
CA PRO A 177 -0.99 -1.52 -8.05
C PRO A 177 -1.26 -2.98 -8.41
N GLY A 178 -2.12 -3.64 -7.64
CA GLY A 178 -2.70 -4.94 -7.94
C GLY A 178 -4.11 -4.77 -8.49
N ASN A 179 -4.43 -5.57 -9.51
CA ASN A 179 -5.77 -5.65 -10.07
C ASN A 179 -6.10 -7.11 -10.37
N PRO A 180 -6.88 -7.78 -9.50
CA PRO A 180 -7.17 -9.20 -9.66
C PRO A 180 -7.92 -9.50 -10.96
N ALA A 181 -8.74 -8.58 -11.48
CA ALA A 181 -9.41 -8.76 -12.77
C ALA A 181 -8.42 -8.75 -13.95
N MET A 182 -7.40 -7.88 -13.92
CA MET A 182 -6.35 -7.86 -14.95
C MET A 182 -5.40 -9.05 -14.82
N ASP A 183 -5.12 -9.50 -13.61
CA ASP A 183 -4.23 -10.63 -13.36
C ASP A 183 -4.87 -11.95 -13.83
N ALA A 184 -6.19 -12.10 -13.68
CA ALA A 184 -6.95 -13.21 -14.27
C ALA A 184 -6.86 -13.23 -15.81
N MET A 185 -6.91 -12.07 -16.47
CA MET A 185 -6.78 -11.97 -17.92
C MET A 185 -5.35 -12.22 -18.42
N LYS A 186 -4.33 -11.94 -17.61
CA LYS A 186 -2.91 -12.22 -17.95
C LYS A 186 -2.53 -13.69 -17.83
N LYS A 187 -3.35 -14.51 -17.17
CA LYS A 187 -3.17 -15.97 -17.13
C LYS A 187 -3.60 -16.61 -18.46
N THR A 188 -3.04 -16.14 -19.57
CA THR A 188 -3.14 -16.83 -20.85
C THR A 188 -2.05 -17.89 -20.91
N GLU A 189 -2.41 -19.13 -21.23
CA GLU A 189 -1.42 -20.15 -21.56
C GLU A 189 -0.63 -19.67 -22.78
N HIS A 190 0.67 -19.42 -22.59
CA HIS A 190 1.54 -19.18 -23.73
C HIS A 190 1.57 -20.46 -24.56
N ALA A 191 1.06 -20.39 -25.79
CA ALA A 191 1.26 -21.46 -26.74
C ALA A 191 2.77 -21.74 -26.84
N LYS A 192 3.17 -23.02 -26.80
CA LYS A 192 4.55 -23.44 -27.05
C LYS A 192 4.87 -23.25 -28.54
N THR A 193 4.93 -22.00 -28.98
CA THR A 193 5.38 -21.63 -30.31
C THR A 193 6.89 -21.42 -30.26
N ILE A 194 7.60 -21.98 -31.22
CA ILE A 194 9.03 -21.75 -31.41
C ILE A 194 9.23 -20.23 -31.52
N SER A 195 9.95 -19.64 -30.57
CA SER A 195 10.25 -18.22 -30.57
C SER A 195 11.36 -17.94 -31.59
N SER A 196 11.42 -16.71 -32.11
CA SER A 196 12.52 -16.26 -32.96
C SER A 196 13.90 -16.36 -32.31
N SER A 197 13.96 -16.49 -30.98
CA SER A 197 15.19 -16.82 -30.23
C SER A 197 15.67 -18.26 -30.46
N ASP A 198 14.74 -19.20 -30.66
CA ASP A 198 15.03 -20.63 -30.77
C ASP A 198 15.46 -21.01 -32.21
N LEU A 199 14.99 -20.24 -33.21
CA LEU A 199 15.37 -20.37 -34.64
C LEU A 199 16.85 -20.06 -34.92
N LYS A 200 17.56 -19.39 -34.02
CA LYS A 200 19.00 -19.08 -34.19
C LYS A 200 19.89 -20.32 -34.17
N SER A 201 19.42 -21.40 -33.56
CA SER A 201 20.16 -22.66 -33.44
C SER A 201 20.09 -23.55 -34.70
N THR A 202 19.16 -23.26 -35.62
CA THR A 202 18.89 -24.08 -36.80
C THR A 202 19.41 -23.46 -38.11
N SER A 203 20.05 -22.29 -38.06
CA SER A 203 20.54 -21.56 -39.24
C SER A 203 21.94 -22.03 -39.71
N SER A 204 22.23 -23.33 -39.67
CA SER A 204 23.37 -23.87 -40.42
C SER A 204 22.90 -24.18 -41.84
N TRP A 205 23.31 -23.36 -42.81
CA TRP A 205 23.10 -23.67 -44.23
C TRP A 205 23.82 -24.99 -44.56
N GLU A 206 23.15 -25.87 -45.31
CA GLU A 206 23.71 -27.17 -45.70
C GLU A 206 25.02 -27.00 -46.50
N HIS A 207 25.95 -27.96 -46.40
CA HIS A 207 27.28 -27.87 -47.01
C HIS A 207 27.17 -27.77 -48.55
N GLY A 208 27.24 -26.56 -49.08
CA GLY A 208 27.11 -26.28 -50.53
C GLY A 208 26.79 -24.83 -50.88
N PHE A 209 26.36 -24.02 -49.91
CA PHE A 209 25.97 -22.61 -50.13
C PHE A 209 27.03 -21.56 -49.75
N TYR A 210 28.27 -21.97 -49.48
CA TYR A 210 29.38 -21.04 -49.29
C TYR A 210 29.91 -20.60 -50.67
N GLN A 211 29.84 -19.30 -50.98
CA GLN A 211 30.55 -18.77 -52.15
C GLN A 211 32.06 -18.85 -51.93
N LYS A 212 32.79 -19.34 -52.94
CA LYS A 212 34.26 -19.26 -53.00
C LYS A 212 34.71 -17.83 -53.29
#